data_AF-A0A1Y1WSD5-F1
#
_entry.id   AF-A0A1Y1WSD5-F1
#
_cell.length_a   1.000
_cell.length_b   1.000
_cell.length_c   1.000
_cell.angle_alpha   90.00
_cell.angle_beta   90.00
_cell.angle_gamma   90.00
#
_symmetry.space_group_name_H-M   'P 1'
#
loop_
_entity.id
_entity.type
_entity.pdbx_description
1 polymer ?
#
loop_
_entity_poly.entity_id
_entity_poly.type
_entity_poly.pdbx_seq_one_letter_code
_entity_poly.pdbx_strand_id
1 'polypeptide(L)'
;MKLINIAYIIVLNIWMVYARPDYADEINKSDGKFHYWVSYETKTATIMGVEPKYANSNTLYVEPVLNVNGKVFTVNQIGAAAFSNNNVKNLIIPERVKKINISPNAFFNSYIETINFRCKEVTVTNELAFDGCNKHVHFKGNGVQSLVDNYSKYLLQKWGLPVNYQKYTDNSDPNDSKRLHDLYTLAKKLKEHVTYMESAAHSDTAASALLLKAGNSEGIARAFRTMSITMGILSHETYVGFDAKYYRWNYVKVKRDNQYRYWYNIDIVHSTYGSSYNKNVFRKVGEQKAILKKAYNLSSDKELDFNNWQIYENRYNYPEEWTYNTPYIYQLYSWMVRNRACCFAE
;
A
#
# COMPACT_ATOMS: atom_id res chain seq x y z
N MET A 1 -11.78 -26.63 61.63
CA MET A 1 -11.60 -25.69 60.49
C MET A 1 -10.17 -25.09 60.38
N LYS A 2 -9.08 -25.82 60.66
CA LYS A 2 -7.70 -25.25 60.55
C LYS A 2 -6.69 -26.06 59.73
N LEU A 3 -6.97 -27.32 59.39
CA LEU A 3 -6.06 -28.15 58.58
C LEU A 3 -6.42 -28.19 57.08
N ILE A 4 -7.70 -28.01 56.73
CA ILE A 4 -8.16 -28.02 55.32
C ILE A 4 -7.65 -26.79 54.54
N ASN A 5 -7.47 -25.63 55.19
CA ASN A 5 -7.02 -24.40 54.52
C ASN A 5 -5.53 -24.41 54.15
N ILE A 6 -4.68 -25.18 54.84
CA ILE A 6 -3.25 -25.25 54.54
C ILE A 6 -3.00 -26.14 53.31
N ALA A 7 -3.78 -27.23 53.15
CA ALA A 7 -3.70 -28.09 51.98
C ALA A 7 -4.08 -27.35 50.69
N TYR A 8 -5.09 -26.47 50.73
CA TYR A 8 -5.47 -25.64 49.57
C TYR A 8 -4.38 -24.65 49.16
N ILE A 9 -3.65 -24.05 50.10
CA ILE A 9 -2.57 -23.09 49.79
C ILE A 9 -1.36 -23.80 49.18
N ILE A 10 -1.07 -25.04 49.58
CA ILE A 10 0.02 -25.84 49.01
C ILE A 10 -0.35 -26.32 47.59
N VAL A 11 -1.59 -26.76 47.35
CA VAL A 11 -2.06 -27.14 46.00
C VAL A 11 -2.10 -25.93 45.05
N LEU A 12 -2.52 -24.75 45.52
CA LEU A 12 -2.48 -23.50 44.75
C LEU A 12 -1.05 -23.05 44.41
N ASN A 13 -0.08 -23.24 45.31
CA ASN A 13 1.32 -22.92 45.03
C ASN A 13 1.97 -23.91 44.05
N ILE A 14 1.66 -25.21 44.15
CA ILE A 14 2.16 -26.20 43.18
C ILE A 14 1.59 -25.93 41.78
N TRP A 15 0.31 -25.52 41.67
CA TRP A 15 -0.28 -25.15 40.36
C TRP A 15 0.29 -23.85 39.79
N MET A 16 0.66 -22.87 40.64
CA MET A 16 1.28 -21.62 40.16
C MET A 16 2.75 -21.77 39.76
N VAL A 17 3.49 -22.74 40.32
CA VAL A 17 4.87 -23.05 39.90
C VAL A 17 4.91 -23.75 38.54
N TYR A 18 3.82 -24.42 38.12
CA TYR A 18 3.72 -25.10 36.81
C TYR A 18 3.03 -24.28 35.70
N ALA A 19 2.65 -23.02 35.95
CA ALA A 19 1.79 -22.25 35.03
C ALA A 19 2.39 -20.96 34.47
N ARG A 20 3.72 -20.84 34.39
CA ARG A 20 4.34 -19.89 33.45
C ARG A 20 5.20 -20.67 32.45
N PRO A 21 4.88 -20.64 31.14
CA PRO A 21 5.81 -21.13 30.15
C PRO A 21 7.09 -20.32 30.28
N ASP A 22 8.23 -21.01 30.35
CA ASP A 22 9.52 -20.37 30.26
C ASP A 22 9.65 -19.76 28.86
N TYR A 23 9.54 -18.43 28.74
CA TYR A 23 9.67 -17.72 27.48
C TYR A 23 11.06 -17.90 26.83
N ALA A 24 12.06 -18.40 27.57
CA ALA A 24 13.35 -18.79 27.00
C ALA A 24 13.22 -19.86 25.91
N ASP A 25 12.20 -20.73 26.01
CA ASP A 25 11.92 -21.76 25.01
C ASP A 25 11.27 -21.23 23.74
N GLU A 26 10.84 -19.97 23.72
CA GLU A 26 10.17 -19.33 22.58
C GLU A 26 11.12 -18.46 21.74
N ILE A 27 12.15 -17.90 22.34
CA ILE A 27 13.06 -16.96 21.66
C ILE A 27 14.32 -17.65 21.12
N ASN A 28 15.05 -16.92 20.27
CA ASN A 28 16.37 -17.29 19.73
C ASN A 28 16.43 -18.66 19.05
N LYS A 29 15.34 -19.09 18.40
CA LYS A 29 15.36 -20.28 17.54
C LYS A 29 16.01 -19.93 16.21
N SER A 30 16.59 -20.90 15.52
CA SER A 30 17.29 -20.65 14.26
C SER A 30 17.05 -21.78 13.27
N ASP A 31 16.90 -21.42 11.99
CA ASP A 31 16.99 -22.35 10.85
C ASP A 31 18.40 -22.36 10.22
N GLY A 32 19.34 -21.70 10.89
CA GLY A 32 20.70 -21.47 10.44
C GLY A 32 20.89 -20.21 9.60
N LYS A 33 19.82 -19.56 9.10
CA LYS A 33 19.84 -18.30 8.32
C LYS A 33 19.19 -17.14 9.06
N PHE A 34 18.12 -17.41 9.79
CA PHE A 34 17.32 -16.43 10.50
C PHE A 34 17.19 -16.81 11.97
N HIS A 35 17.09 -15.80 12.83
CA HIS A 35 16.64 -15.96 14.20
C HIS A 35 15.12 -15.82 14.27
N TYR A 36 14.49 -16.59 15.15
CA TYR A 36 13.05 -16.65 15.29
C TYR A 36 12.60 -16.50 16.74
N TRP A 37 11.43 -15.89 16.89
CA TRP A 37 10.56 -16.05 18.05
C TRP A 37 9.39 -16.96 17.64
N VAL A 38 9.22 -18.08 18.33
CA VAL A 38 8.10 -19.02 18.13
C VAL A 38 7.04 -18.85 19.21
N SER A 39 5.77 -19.08 18.87
CA SER A 39 4.68 -19.22 19.84
C SER A 39 4.19 -20.65 19.84
N TYR A 40 4.27 -21.33 20.99
CA TYR A 40 3.76 -22.70 21.13
C TYR A 40 2.24 -22.78 21.14
N GLU A 41 1.57 -21.70 21.52
CA GLU A 41 0.12 -21.59 21.53
C GLU A 41 -0.44 -21.54 20.11
N THR A 42 0.05 -20.60 19.29
CA THR A 42 -0.44 -20.40 17.92
C THR A 42 0.26 -21.28 16.88
N LYS A 43 1.36 -21.95 17.25
CA LYS A 43 2.25 -22.70 16.34
C LYS A 43 2.81 -21.81 15.22
N THR A 44 3.17 -20.58 15.54
CA THR A 44 3.74 -19.62 14.56
C THR A 44 5.18 -19.26 14.87
N ALA A 45 5.90 -18.80 13.87
CA ALA A 45 7.27 -18.30 13.97
C ALA A 45 7.39 -16.92 13.31
N THR A 46 8.03 -16.01 14.04
CA THR A 46 8.35 -14.64 13.61
C THR A 46 9.85 -14.55 13.34
N ILE A 47 10.24 -14.11 12.16
CA ILE A 47 11.64 -13.81 11.83
C ILE A 47 12.06 -12.56 12.63
N MET A 48 13.03 -12.69 13.51
CA MET A 48 13.51 -11.60 14.39
C MET A 48 14.86 -11.04 13.97
N GLY A 49 15.58 -11.69 13.06
CA GLY A 49 16.92 -11.29 12.68
C GLY A 49 17.50 -12.16 11.57
N VAL A 50 18.52 -11.65 10.90
CA VAL A 50 19.39 -12.42 10.00
C VAL A 50 20.64 -12.84 10.76
N GLU A 51 21.03 -14.10 10.65
CA GLU A 51 22.28 -14.62 11.23
C GLU A 51 23.49 -13.83 10.70
N PRO A 52 24.50 -13.47 11.52
CA PRO A 52 25.59 -12.57 11.11
C PRO A 52 26.33 -13.00 9.84
N LYS A 53 26.55 -14.31 9.65
CA LYS A 53 27.20 -14.86 8.44
C LYS A 53 26.41 -14.61 7.15
N TYR A 54 25.10 -14.36 7.24
CA TYR A 54 24.21 -14.08 6.12
C TYR A 54 23.87 -12.59 5.98
N ALA A 55 24.40 -11.71 6.83
CA ALA A 55 24.08 -10.29 6.79
C ALA A 55 24.51 -9.54 5.53
N ASN A 56 25.37 -10.16 4.70
CA ASN A 56 25.81 -9.64 3.41
C ASN A 56 25.35 -10.51 2.23
N SER A 57 24.33 -11.36 2.43
CA SER A 57 23.89 -12.30 1.39
C SER A 57 23.25 -11.57 0.22
N ASN A 58 23.56 -12.00 -1.00
CA ASN A 58 22.87 -11.47 -2.17
C ASN A 58 21.37 -11.82 -2.17
N THR A 59 21.00 -13.01 -1.71
CA THR A 59 19.61 -13.46 -1.71
C THR A 59 19.33 -14.36 -0.52
N LEU A 60 18.21 -14.14 0.16
CA LEU A 60 17.68 -15.02 1.20
C LEU A 60 16.27 -15.48 0.84
N TYR A 61 15.98 -16.72 1.22
CA TYR A 61 14.68 -17.37 1.02
C TYR A 61 14.09 -17.66 2.39
N VAL A 62 12.86 -17.19 2.62
CA VAL A 62 12.11 -17.51 3.83
C VAL A 62 11.63 -18.94 3.77
N GLU A 63 11.96 -19.75 4.77
CA GLU A 63 11.36 -21.08 4.91
C GLU A 63 9.91 -20.95 5.38
N PRO A 64 8.95 -21.70 4.81
CA PRO A 64 7.54 -21.60 5.18
C PRO A 64 7.24 -22.14 6.58
N VAL A 65 8.11 -23.01 7.09
CA VAL A 65 8.00 -23.62 8.41
C VAL A 65 9.36 -23.68 9.09
N LEU A 66 9.35 -23.64 10.42
CA LEU A 66 10.50 -23.87 11.27
C LEU A 66 10.29 -25.13 12.10
N ASN A 67 11.29 -26.02 12.15
CA ASN A 67 11.28 -27.21 12.99
C ASN A 67 12.13 -26.98 14.24
N VAL A 68 11.51 -27.03 15.42
CA VAL A 68 12.21 -26.90 16.72
C VAL A 68 11.82 -28.07 17.59
N ASN A 69 12.79 -28.92 17.96
CA ASN A 69 12.59 -30.06 18.87
C ASN A 69 11.41 -30.97 18.47
N GLY A 70 11.32 -31.31 17.17
CA GLY A 70 10.24 -32.16 16.62
C GLY A 70 8.88 -31.47 16.47
N LYS A 71 8.77 -30.18 16.77
CA LYS A 71 7.55 -29.37 16.57
C LYS A 71 7.71 -28.46 15.35
N VAL A 72 6.62 -28.31 14.60
CA VAL A 72 6.56 -27.49 13.39
C VAL A 72 5.85 -26.17 13.69
N PHE A 73 6.45 -25.06 13.28
CA PHE A 73 5.90 -23.71 13.42
C PHE A 73 5.75 -23.07 12.05
N THR A 74 4.61 -22.43 11.78
CA THR A 74 4.37 -21.73 10.51
C THR A 74 5.02 -20.35 10.55
N VAL A 75 5.91 -20.04 9.61
CA VAL A 75 6.48 -18.69 9.49
C VAL A 75 5.43 -17.76 8.92
N ASN A 76 5.07 -16.72 9.67
CA ASN A 76 3.97 -15.82 9.29
C ASN A 76 4.23 -14.34 9.59
N GLN A 77 5.41 -13.97 10.09
CA GLN A 77 5.74 -12.59 10.42
C GLN A 77 7.22 -12.30 10.22
N ILE A 78 7.51 -11.11 9.70
CA ILE A 78 8.80 -10.44 9.79
C ILE A 78 8.69 -9.45 10.95
N GLY A 79 9.44 -9.75 12.00
CA GLY A 79 9.46 -9.03 13.26
C GLY A 79 10.08 -7.65 13.16
N ALA A 80 9.91 -6.87 14.24
CA ALA A 80 10.43 -5.52 14.30
C ALA A 80 11.96 -5.52 14.15
N ALA A 81 12.48 -4.63 13.32
CA ALA A 81 13.92 -4.50 13.03
C ALA A 81 14.62 -5.76 12.51
N ALA A 82 13.90 -6.79 12.04
CA ALA A 82 14.49 -8.09 11.68
C ALA A 82 15.56 -8.03 10.57
N PHE A 83 15.46 -7.07 9.66
CA PHE A 83 16.44 -6.80 8.60
C PHE A 83 17.09 -5.42 8.76
N SER A 84 16.99 -4.79 9.93
CA SER A 84 17.55 -3.45 10.15
C SER A 84 19.08 -3.47 10.03
N ASN A 85 19.65 -2.44 9.39
CA ASN A 85 21.11 -2.29 9.19
C ASN A 85 21.78 -3.51 8.53
N ASN A 86 21.05 -4.20 7.65
CA ASN A 86 21.53 -5.39 6.98
C ASN A 86 21.85 -5.12 5.50
N ASN A 87 22.83 -5.83 4.94
CA ASN A 87 23.28 -5.69 3.56
C ASN A 87 22.67 -6.73 2.61
N VAL A 88 21.63 -7.46 3.05
CA VAL A 88 20.87 -8.39 2.19
C VAL A 88 20.19 -7.63 1.07
N LYS A 89 20.45 -8.03 -0.17
CA LYS A 89 19.90 -7.37 -1.36
C LYS A 89 18.52 -7.87 -1.75
N ASN A 90 18.29 -9.17 -1.66
CA ASN A 90 17.06 -9.79 -2.15
C ASN A 90 16.44 -10.68 -1.08
N LEU A 91 15.16 -10.46 -0.76
CA LEU A 91 14.37 -11.35 0.09
C LEU A 91 13.25 -11.99 -0.73
N ILE A 92 13.18 -13.32 -0.69
CA ILE A 92 12.15 -14.10 -1.38
C ILE A 92 11.27 -14.78 -0.35
N ILE A 93 9.99 -14.43 -0.34
CA ILE A 93 8.97 -15.07 0.48
C ILE A 93 8.20 -16.02 -0.44
N PRO A 94 8.37 -17.35 -0.31
CA PRO A 94 7.86 -18.31 -1.28
C PRO A 94 6.35 -18.46 -1.20
N GLU A 95 5.74 -19.01 -2.25
CA GLU A 95 4.29 -19.25 -2.35
C GLU A 95 3.75 -20.14 -1.22
N ARG A 96 4.58 -21.05 -0.68
CA ARG A 96 4.22 -21.92 0.45
C ARG A 96 3.99 -21.17 1.76
N VAL A 97 4.51 -19.94 1.91
CA VAL A 97 4.12 -19.06 3.02
C VAL A 97 2.70 -18.59 2.75
N LYS A 98 1.75 -18.98 3.61
CA LYS A 98 0.33 -18.65 3.40
C LYS A 98 0.06 -17.15 3.53
N LYS A 99 0.61 -16.54 4.58
CA LYS A 99 0.49 -15.12 4.88
C LYS A 99 1.73 -14.62 5.60
N ILE A 100 2.11 -13.37 5.38
CA ILE A 100 3.20 -12.72 6.11
C ILE A 100 2.73 -11.35 6.64
N ASN A 101 3.02 -11.06 7.92
CA ASN A 101 2.86 -9.74 8.51
C ASN A 101 4.22 -9.04 8.63
N ILE A 102 4.28 -7.75 8.29
CA ILE A 102 5.50 -6.96 8.38
C ILE A 102 5.38 -5.98 9.54
N SER A 103 6.30 -6.10 10.50
CA SER A 103 6.35 -5.29 11.72
C SER A 103 7.10 -3.96 11.53
N PRO A 104 6.99 -3.01 12.47
CA PRO A 104 7.69 -1.73 12.42
C PRO A 104 9.20 -1.85 12.21
N ASN A 105 9.77 -0.97 11.40
CA ASN A 105 11.20 -0.86 11.14
C ASN A 105 11.86 -2.15 10.64
N ALA A 106 11.08 -3.13 10.15
CA ALA A 106 11.58 -4.43 9.72
C ALA A 106 12.76 -4.30 8.75
N PHE A 107 12.75 -3.27 7.89
CA PHE A 107 13.77 -3.00 6.88
C PHE A 107 14.50 -1.66 7.06
N PHE A 108 14.51 -1.12 8.28
CA PHE A 108 15.12 0.19 8.57
C PHE A 108 16.62 0.22 8.25
N ASN A 109 17.05 1.19 7.45
CA ASN A 109 18.44 1.34 7.01
C ASN A 109 19.01 0.03 6.41
N SER A 110 18.18 -0.76 5.74
CA SER A 110 18.60 -1.96 5.02
C SER A 110 18.99 -1.63 3.58
N TYR A 111 19.92 -2.39 3.02
CA TYR A 111 20.30 -2.29 1.60
C TYR A 111 19.49 -3.21 0.70
N ILE A 112 18.27 -3.56 1.13
CA ILE A 112 17.40 -4.39 0.32
C ILE A 112 17.06 -3.66 -0.98
N GLU A 113 17.14 -4.38 -2.09
CA GLU A 113 16.88 -3.90 -3.45
C GLU A 113 15.60 -4.54 -3.98
N THR A 114 15.27 -5.77 -3.56
CA THR A 114 14.04 -6.45 -3.97
C THR A 114 13.43 -7.25 -2.82
N ILE A 115 12.12 -7.13 -2.66
CA ILE A 115 11.31 -8.05 -1.85
C ILE A 115 10.30 -8.72 -2.78
N ASN A 116 10.46 -10.03 -2.97
CA ASN A 116 9.58 -10.84 -3.80
C ASN A 116 8.58 -11.61 -2.93
N PHE A 117 7.36 -11.09 -2.84
CA PHE A 117 6.22 -11.70 -2.17
C PHE A 117 5.53 -12.70 -3.11
N ARG A 118 6.05 -13.94 -3.21
CA ARG A 118 5.37 -15.00 -3.97
C ARG A 118 4.16 -15.57 -3.22
N CYS A 119 4.07 -15.33 -1.91
CA CYS A 119 2.86 -15.57 -1.12
C CYS A 119 1.70 -14.67 -1.56
N LYS A 120 0.46 -15.06 -1.23
CA LYS A 120 -0.74 -14.31 -1.64
C LYS A 120 -1.14 -13.20 -0.68
N GLU A 121 -0.87 -13.38 0.61
CA GLU A 121 -1.32 -12.48 1.66
C GLU A 121 -0.14 -11.82 2.39
N VAL A 122 -0.05 -10.51 2.28
CA VAL A 122 0.94 -9.67 2.94
C VAL A 122 0.19 -8.56 3.67
N THR A 123 0.50 -8.37 4.95
CA THR A 123 -0.15 -7.37 5.78
C THR A 123 0.87 -6.45 6.45
N VAL A 124 0.50 -5.20 6.61
CA VAL A 124 1.26 -4.16 7.31
C VAL A 124 0.32 -3.51 8.30
N THR A 125 0.62 -3.62 9.58
CA THR A 125 -0.23 -3.09 10.67
C THR A 125 0.30 -1.78 11.24
N ASN A 126 1.40 -1.26 10.69
CA ASN A 126 2.05 -0.05 11.17
C ASN A 126 2.72 0.72 10.03
N GLU A 127 2.58 2.05 10.02
CA GLU A 127 3.23 2.93 9.04
C GLU A 127 4.76 2.89 9.02
N LEU A 128 5.36 2.39 10.11
CA LEU A 128 6.80 2.30 10.26
C LEU A 128 7.39 1.05 9.63
N ALA A 129 6.59 0.14 9.07
CA ALA A 129 7.08 -1.14 8.55
C ALA A 129 8.21 -1.01 7.52
N PHE A 130 8.17 0.05 6.71
CA PHE A 130 9.19 0.38 5.70
C PHE A 130 9.83 1.76 5.95
N ASP A 131 9.71 2.31 7.15
CA ASP A 131 10.36 3.57 7.49
C ASP A 131 11.88 3.39 7.49
N GLY A 132 12.59 4.39 6.95
CA GLY A 132 14.04 4.31 6.72
C GLY A 132 14.48 3.20 5.75
N CYS A 133 13.56 2.52 5.06
CA CYS A 133 13.91 1.55 4.03
C CYS A 133 14.50 2.25 2.78
N ASN A 134 15.34 1.54 2.05
CA ASN A 134 15.91 2.03 0.80
C ASN A 134 14.80 2.43 -0.19
N LYS A 135 14.88 3.65 -0.74
CA LYS A 135 13.92 4.18 -1.74
C LYS A 135 14.06 3.53 -3.13
N HIS A 136 15.01 2.61 -3.28
CA HIS A 136 15.24 1.83 -4.50
C HIS A 136 14.71 0.40 -4.41
N VAL A 137 13.91 0.06 -3.39
CA VAL A 137 13.31 -1.27 -3.26
C VAL A 137 12.26 -1.52 -4.33
N HIS A 138 12.37 -2.66 -5.00
CA HIS A 138 11.35 -3.19 -5.88
C HIS A 138 10.50 -4.24 -5.14
N PHE A 139 9.20 -3.97 -5.01
CA PHE A 139 8.22 -4.95 -4.53
C PHE A 139 7.67 -5.78 -5.71
N LYS A 140 7.82 -7.10 -5.66
CA LYS A 140 7.38 -8.03 -6.72
C LYS A 140 6.55 -9.18 -6.17
N GLY A 141 5.87 -9.88 -7.07
CA GLY A 141 5.14 -11.11 -6.79
C GLY A 141 3.69 -10.88 -6.38
N ASN A 142 2.95 -11.99 -6.30
CA ASN A 142 1.49 -12.01 -6.11
C ASN A 142 1.02 -11.30 -4.82
N GLY A 143 1.89 -11.19 -3.81
CA GLY A 143 1.55 -10.58 -2.54
C GLY A 143 1.49 -9.05 -2.58
N VAL A 144 2.04 -8.39 -3.61
CA VAL A 144 2.08 -6.92 -3.73
C VAL A 144 0.68 -6.31 -3.70
N GLN A 145 -0.29 -6.92 -4.38
CA GLN A 145 -1.68 -6.46 -4.34
C GLN A 145 -2.23 -6.42 -2.91
N SER A 146 -2.08 -7.52 -2.17
CA SER A 146 -2.57 -7.61 -0.78
C SER A 146 -1.83 -6.65 0.16
N LEU A 147 -0.52 -6.47 -0.04
CA LEU A 147 0.31 -5.52 0.69
C LEU A 147 -0.23 -4.09 0.55
N VAL A 148 -0.43 -3.65 -0.70
CA VAL A 148 -0.89 -2.29 -0.99
C VAL A 148 -2.33 -2.09 -0.52
N ASP A 149 -3.21 -3.06 -0.72
CA ASP A 149 -4.62 -2.98 -0.29
C ASP A 149 -4.75 -2.94 1.22
N ASN A 150 -3.99 -3.79 1.94
CA ASN A 150 -4.00 -3.82 3.39
C ASN A 150 -3.46 -2.50 3.97
N TYR A 151 -2.35 -2.00 3.42
CA TYR A 151 -1.77 -0.75 3.87
C TYR A 151 -2.66 0.47 3.54
N SER A 152 -3.34 0.45 2.40
CA SER A 152 -4.34 1.47 2.05
C SER A 152 -5.48 1.52 3.08
N LYS A 153 -6.01 0.36 3.50
CA LYS A 153 -7.06 0.31 4.54
C LYS A 153 -6.56 0.89 5.86
N TYR A 154 -5.35 0.53 6.26
CA TYR A 154 -4.72 1.05 7.48
C TYR A 154 -4.60 2.58 7.43
N LEU A 155 -4.07 3.15 6.35
CA LEU A 155 -3.91 4.60 6.20
C LEU A 155 -5.26 5.33 6.17
N LEU A 156 -6.25 4.80 5.45
CA LEU A 156 -7.60 5.39 5.42
C LEU A 156 -8.21 5.46 6.82
N GLN A 157 -8.16 4.37 7.58
CA GLN A 157 -8.64 4.35 8.97
C GLN A 157 -7.89 5.37 9.83
N LYS A 158 -6.55 5.42 9.72
CA LYS A 158 -5.73 6.39 10.44
C LYS A 158 -6.08 7.84 10.08
N TRP A 159 -6.41 8.11 8.82
CA TRP A 159 -6.79 9.44 8.34
C TRP A 159 -8.27 9.79 8.56
N GLY A 160 -9.03 8.93 9.23
CA GLY A 160 -10.47 9.14 9.47
C GLY A 160 -11.31 9.07 8.19
N LEU A 161 -10.79 8.41 7.15
CA LEU A 161 -11.48 8.19 5.89
C LEU A 161 -12.19 6.82 5.88
N PRO A 162 -13.29 6.69 5.13
CA PRO A 162 -14.02 5.44 5.07
C PRO A 162 -13.23 4.30 4.42
N VAL A 163 -13.60 3.07 4.76
CA VAL A 163 -13.15 1.85 4.09
C VAL A 163 -14.41 1.08 3.66
N ASN A 164 -14.47 0.69 2.39
CA ASN A 164 -15.61 -0.03 1.79
C ASN A 164 -16.98 0.65 1.98
N TYR A 165 -17.04 1.98 1.93
CA TYR A 165 -18.27 2.74 2.09
C TYR A 165 -19.16 2.64 0.85
N GLN A 166 -20.20 1.81 0.97
CA GLN A 166 -21.11 1.48 -0.13
C GLN A 166 -21.97 2.68 -0.58
N LYS A 167 -22.27 3.61 0.33
CA LYS A 167 -23.19 4.72 0.07
C LYS A 167 -22.67 5.78 -0.92
N TYR A 168 -21.44 5.66 -1.40
CA TYR A 168 -21.00 6.47 -2.55
C TYR A 168 -21.74 6.12 -3.84
N THR A 169 -22.26 4.90 -3.96
CA THR A 169 -23.00 4.45 -5.16
C THR A 169 -24.49 4.63 -4.99
N ASP A 170 -24.95 4.73 -3.76
CA ASP A 170 -26.35 4.94 -3.44
C ASP A 170 -26.70 6.43 -3.65
N ASN A 171 -27.91 6.71 -4.14
CA ASN A 171 -28.45 8.07 -4.24
C ASN A 171 -28.68 8.76 -2.88
N SER A 172 -28.08 8.26 -1.80
CA SER A 172 -28.17 8.76 -0.43
C SER A 172 -27.44 10.09 -0.21
N ASP A 173 -26.49 10.42 -1.07
CA ASP A 173 -25.81 11.72 -1.14
C ASP A 173 -26.10 12.38 -2.50
N PRO A 174 -27.24 13.08 -2.64
CA PRO A 174 -27.70 13.58 -3.94
C PRO A 174 -26.72 14.55 -4.60
N ASN A 175 -25.84 15.18 -3.82
CA ASN A 175 -24.86 16.18 -4.27
C ASN A 175 -23.41 15.66 -4.26
N ASP A 176 -23.17 14.38 -3.99
CA ASP A 176 -21.82 13.81 -3.78
C ASP A 176 -20.97 14.61 -2.75
N SER A 177 -21.58 15.33 -1.82
CA SER A 177 -20.89 16.23 -0.88
C SER A 177 -19.85 15.47 -0.05
N LYS A 178 -20.20 14.28 0.45
CA LYS A 178 -19.29 13.41 1.20
C LYS A 178 -18.21 12.84 0.31
N ARG A 179 -18.56 12.36 -0.90
CA ARG A 179 -17.58 11.84 -1.88
C ARG A 179 -16.54 12.90 -2.22
N LEU A 180 -16.97 14.12 -2.52
CA LEU A 180 -16.09 15.25 -2.81
C LEU A 180 -15.18 15.58 -1.62
N HIS A 181 -15.74 15.66 -0.41
CA HIS A 181 -14.96 15.98 0.78
C HIS A 181 -13.92 14.91 1.11
N ASP A 182 -14.31 13.64 1.02
CA ASP A 182 -13.41 12.52 1.31
C ASP A 182 -12.33 12.39 0.22
N LEU A 183 -12.65 12.58 -1.07
CA LEU A 183 -11.66 12.59 -2.16
C LEU A 183 -10.67 13.76 -2.03
N TYR A 184 -11.15 14.95 -1.66
CA TYR A 184 -10.28 16.09 -1.36
C TYR A 184 -9.34 15.78 -0.20
N THR A 185 -9.89 15.22 0.88
CA THR A 185 -9.13 14.86 2.08
C THR A 185 -8.11 13.77 1.77
N LEU A 186 -8.47 12.76 0.97
CA LEU A 186 -7.54 11.73 0.49
C LEU A 186 -6.39 12.37 -0.31
N ALA A 187 -6.69 13.23 -1.28
CA ALA A 187 -5.69 13.86 -2.12
C ALA A 187 -4.72 14.72 -1.29
N LYS A 188 -5.25 15.47 -0.32
CA LYS A 188 -4.46 16.24 0.65
C LYS A 188 -3.56 15.34 1.50
N LYS A 189 -4.12 14.31 2.12
CA LYS A 189 -3.36 13.39 2.99
C LYS A 189 -2.28 12.64 2.23
N LEU A 190 -2.56 12.26 0.99
CA LEU A 190 -1.56 11.61 0.14
C LEU A 190 -0.43 12.59 -0.24
N LYS A 191 -0.75 13.85 -0.53
CA LYS A 191 0.25 14.90 -0.76
C LYS A 191 1.14 15.15 0.46
N GLU A 192 0.58 15.07 1.67
CA GLU A 192 1.31 15.16 2.94
C GLU A 192 2.17 13.90 3.21
N HIS A 193 1.69 12.73 2.78
CA HIS A 193 2.33 11.43 3.03
C HIS A 193 3.47 11.11 2.06
N VAL A 194 3.37 11.55 0.79
CA VAL A 194 4.28 11.15 -0.29
C VAL A 194 5.12 12.32 -0.77
N THR A 195 6.43 12.12 -0.79
CA THR A 195 7.37 13.04 -1.44
C THR A 195 7.41 12.78 -2.94
N TYR A 196 7.22 13.83 -3.75
CA TYR A 196 7.44 13.74 -5.20
C TYR A 196 8.93 13.50 -5.49
N MET A 197 9.25 12.35 -6.08
CA MET A 197 10.63 11.92 -6.31
C MET A 197 10.72 11.03 -7.54
N GLU A 198 11.24 11.58 -8.65
CA GLU A 198 11.42 10.82 -9.89
C GLU A 198 12.55 9.79 -9.80
N SER A 199 13.57 10.07 -8.99
CA SER A 199 14.77 9.23 -8.83
C SER A 199 14.57 7.97 -7.98
N ALA A 200 13.44 7.83 -7.27
CA ALA A 200 13.13 6.60 -6.55
C ALA A 200 12.96 5.43 -7.54
N ALA A 201 13.46 4.24 -7.22
CA ALA A 201 13.27 3.11 -8.12
C ALA A 201 11.80 2.70 -8.11
N HIS A 202 11.25 2.38 -9.27
CA HIS A 202 9.84 2.01 -9.40
C HIS A 202 8.92 3.09 -8.79
N SER A 203 9.30 4.36 -8.96
CA SER A 203 8.57 5.54 -8.46
C SER A 203 7.18 5.69 -9.09
N ASP A 204 6.90 4.92 -10.12
CA ASP A 204 5.65 4.79 -10.86
C ASP A 204 4.68 3.75 -10.26
N THR A 205 4.99 3.15 -9.11
CA THR A 205 4.13 2.12 -8.48
C THR A 205 3.38 2.66 -7.26
N ALA A 206 2.20 2.09 -6.99
CA ALA A 206 1.44 2.41 -5.77
C ALA A 206 2.19 1.99 -4.50
N ALA A 207 2.94 0.89 -4.56
CA ALA A 207 3.72 0.37 -3.44
C ALA A 207 4.82 1.35 -3.02
N SER A 208 5.62 1.85 -3.97
CA SER A 208 6.67 2.84 -3.67
C SER A 208 6.08 4.12 -3.09
N ALA A 209 5.04 4.67 -3.72
CA ALA A 209 4.39 5.88 -3.24
C ALA A 209 3.87 5.73 -1.80
N LEU A 210 3.19 4.63 -1.47
CA LEU A 210 2.58 4.45 -0.15
C LEU A 210 3.57 3.99 0.91
N LEU A 211 4.37 2.95 0.63
CA LEU A 211 5.20 2.28 1.63
C LEU A 211 6.53 3.01 1.83
N LEU A 212 7.16 3.48 0.75
CA LEU A 212 8.45 4.19 0.79
C LEU A 212 8.26 5.71 0.92
N LYS A 213 7.01 6.19 0.90
CA LYS A 213 6.65 7.62 0.97
C LYS A 213 7.33 8.44 -0.14
N ALA A 214 7.62 7.80 -1.28
CA ALA A 214 8.34 8.39 -2.40
C ALA A 214 7.78 7.86 -3.73
N GLY A 215 7.43 8.77 -4.63
CA GLY A 215 6.90 8.39 -5.95
C GLY A 215 6.88 9.56 -6.92
N ASN A 216 6.81 9.25 -8.21
CA ASN A 216 6.59 10.23 -9.26
C ASN A 216 5.07 10.48 -9.43
N SER A 217 4.69 11.23 -10.46
CA SER A 217 3.27 11.55 -10.72
C SER A 217 2.40 10.31 -10.94
N GLU A 218 2.95 9.26 -11.55
CA GLU A 218 2.25 7.99 -11.79
C GLU A 218 2.05 7.18 -10.51
N GLY A 219 3.10 7.00 -9.70
CA GLY A 219 3.01 6.26 -8.44
C GLY A 219 2.03 6.92 -7.47
N ILE A 220 2.05 8.25 -7.37
CA ILE A 220 1.10 9.04 -6.57
C ILE A 220 -0.33 8.88 -7.11
N ALA A 221 -0.53 8.98 -8.42
CA ALA A 221 -1.85 8.80 -9.01
C ALA A 221 -2.41 7.38 -8.80
N ARG A 222 -1.54 6.36 -8.85
CA ARG A 222 -1.91 4.96 -8.59
C ARG A 222 -2.25 4.71 -7.13
N ALA A 223 -1.49 5.30 -6.21
CA ALA A 223 -1.81 5.30 -4.79
C ALA A 223 -3.19 5.93 -4.53
N PHE A 224 -3.47 7.10 -5.10
CA PHE A 224 -4.77 7.75 -4.97
C PHE A 224 -5.92 6.90 -5.50
N ARG A 225 -5.80 6.36 -6.72
CA ARG A 225 -6.82 5.49 -7.31
C ARG A 225 -7.05 4.25 -6.44
N THR A 226 -5.97 3.64 -5.98
CA THR A 226 -6.01 2.45 -5.13
C THR A 226 -6.75 2.71 -3.84
N MET A 227 -6.44 3.83 -3.17
CA MET A 227 -7.10 4.22 -1.93
C MET A 227 -8.55 4.65 -2.16
N SER A 228 -8.86 5.33 -3.27
CA SER A 228 -10.24 5.69 -3.66
C SER A 228 -11.13 4.46 -3.82
N ILE A 229 -10.62 3.41 -4.48
CA ILE A 229 -11.34 2.12 -4.60
C ILE A 229 -11.52 1.49 -3.22
N THR A 230 -10.48 1.49 -2.38
CA THR A 230 -10.55 0.96 -1.01
C THR A 230 -11.55 1.74 -0.14
N MET A 231 -11.76 3.04 -0.39
CA MET A 231 -12.81 3.82 0.27
C MET A 231 -14.22 3.38 -0.12
N GLY A 232 -14.40 2.73 -1.27
CA GLY A 232 -15.70 2.30 -1.80
C GLY A 232 -16.10 2.96 -3.12
N ILE A 233 -15.21 3.73 -3.76
CA ILE A 233 -15.48 4.28 -5.10
C ILE A 233 -15.35 3.17 -6.13
N LEU A 234 -16.29 3.09 -7.06
CA LEU A 234 -16.26 2.07 -8.10
C LEU A 234 -15.01 2.21 -8.96
N SER A 235 -14.41 1.08 -9.35
CA SER A 235 -13.16 1.06 -10.13
C SER A 235 -13.28 1.77 -11.49
N HIS A 236 -14.50 1.89 -12.03
CA HIS A 236 -14.80 2.60 -13.27
C HIS A 236 -15.24 4.07 -13.08
N GLU A 237 -15.20 4.57 -11.83
CA GLU A 237 -15.45 5.98 -11.50
C GLU A 237 -14.15 6.70 -11.06
N THR A 238 -13.01 6.00 -11.09
CA THR A 238 -11.68 6.58 -10.85
C THR A 238 -10.62 5.91 -11.70
N TYR A 239 -9.81 6.74 -12.39
CA TYR A 239 -8.72 6.29 -13.25
C TYR A 239 -7.44 7.07 -12.99
N VAL A 240 -6.31 6.48 -13.37
CA VAL A 240 -5.06 7.23 -13.54
C VAL A 240 -5.07 7.77 -14.95
N GLY A 241 -5.03 9.10 -15.08
CA GLY A 241 -4.95 9.82 -16.33
C GLY A 241 -3.52 10.10 -16.74
N PHE A 242 -3.31 10.20 -18.05
CA PHE A 242 -2.03 10.43 -18.68
C PHE A 242 -2.20 11.32 -19.91
N ASP A 243 -1.25 12.23 -20.14
CA ASP A 243 -1.27 13.16 -21.26
C ASP A 243 -0.63 12.61 -22.55
N ALA A 244 -0.30 11.31 -22.58
CA ALA A 244 0.50 10.68 -23.64
C ALA A 244 1.96 11.18 -23.73
N LYS A 245 2.46 11.94 -22.73
CA LYS A 245 3.86 12.35 -22.65
C LYS A 245 4.53 11.86 -21.37
N TYR A 246 4.53 12.67 -20.31
CA TYR A 246 5.32 12.41 -19.10
C TYR A 246 4.54 12.54 -17.80
N TYR A 247 3.32 13.08 -17.81
CA TYR A 247 2.67 13.49 -16.58
C TYR A 247 1.36 12.77 -16.33
N ARG A 248 1.15 12.36 -15.08
CA ARG A 248 0.01 11.55 -14.67
C ARG A 248 -0.77 12.22 -13.53
N TRP A 249 -2.07 12.03 -13.54
CA TRP A 249 -3.01 12.55 -12.54
C TRP A 249 -4.17 11.57 -12.38
N ASN A 250 -5.25 11.96 -11.72
CA ASN A 250 -6.44 11.12 -11.58
C ASN A 250 -7.66 11.73 -12.26
N TYR A 251 -8.47 10.89 -12.92
CA TYR A 251 -9.84 11.22 -13.27
C TYR A 251 -10.77 10.68 -12.18
N VAL A 252 -11.74 11.48 -11.76
CA VAL A 252 -12.80 11.05 -10.82
C VAL A 252 -14.17 11.50 -11.30
N LYS A 253 -15.17 10.63 -11.11
CA LYS A 253 -16.55 10.90 -11.50
C LYS A 253 -17.38 11.37 -10.29
N VAL A 254 -17.78 12.65 -10.29
CA VAL A 254 -18.43 13.33 -9.14
C VAL A 254 -19.50 14.34 -9.59
N LYS A 255 -20.48 14.65 -8.72
CA LYS A 255 -21.44 15.76 -8.87
C LYS A 255 -20.89 17.04 -8.24
N ARG A 256 -20.10 17.84 -8.96
CA ARG A 256 -19.54 19.11 -8.42
C ARG A 256 -20.44 20.33 -8.66
N ASP A 257 -20.82 20.55 -9.91
CA ASP A 257 -21.55 21.76 -10.34
C ASP A 257 -22.94 21.47 -10.89
N ASN A 258 -23.27 20.19 -11.11
CA ASN A 258 -24.45 19.74 -11.82
C ASN A 258 -25.13 18.59 -11.07
N GLN A 259 -26.41 18.36 -11.38
CA GLN A 259 -27.17 17.22 -10.85
C GLN A 259 -26.65 15.83 -11.30
N TYR A 260 -25.86 15.80 -12.39
CA TYR A 260 -25.24 14.59 -12.93
C TYR A 260 -23.77 14.52 -12.54
N ARG A 261 -23.22 13.29 -12.51
CA ARG A 261 -21.78 13.10 -12.30
C ARG A 261 -21.01 13.37 -13.59
N TYR A 262 -20.01 14.22 -13.49
CA TYR A 262 -19.05 14.52 -14.56
C TYR A 262 -17.66 14.04 -14.16
N TRP A 263 -16.80 13.85 -15.15
CA TRP A 263 -15.39 13.59 -14.91
C TRP A 263 -14.63 14.89 -14.62
N TYR A 264 -13.85 14.85 -13.55
CA TYR A 264 -12.94 15.91 -13.14
C TYR A 264 -11.52 15.36 -12.95
N ASN A 265 -10.53 16.23 -13.11
CA ASN A 265 -9.13 15.95 -12.91
C ASN A 265 -8.73 16.26 -11.46
N ILE A 266 -7.99 15.37 -10.81
CA ILE A 266 -7.29 15.64 -9.55
C ILE A 266 -5.81 15.45 -9.81
N ASP A 267 -5.07 16.55 -9.82
CA ASP A 267 -3.61 16.56 -9.93
C ASP A 267 -3.03 16.81 -8.54
N ILE A 268 -2.54 15.76 -7.89
CA ILE A 268 -2.07 15.83 -6.50
C ILE A 268 -0.74 16.57 -6.40
N VAL A 269 0.13 16.46 -7.42
CA VAL A 269 1.48 17.03 -7.36
C VAL A 269 1.42 18.56 -7.45
N HIS A 270 0.58 19.11 -8.33
CA HIS A 270 0.48 20.55 -8.56
C HIS A 270 -0.65 21.24 -7.80
N SER A 271 -1.51 20.50 -7.09
CA SER A 271 -2.53 21.11 -6.24
C SER A 271 -1.95 21.66 -4.94
N THR A 272 -2.50 22.79 -4.52
CA THR A 272 -2.34 23.33 -3.18
C THR A 272 -3.56 22.97 -2.33
N TYR A 273 -3.31 22.56 -1.09
CA TYR A 273 -4.36 22.14 -0.15
C TYR A 273 -4.38 23.05 1.05
N GLY A 274 -5.55 23.61 1.36
CA GLY A 274 -5.77 24.48 2.51
C GLY A 274 -6.19 23.70 3.76
N SER A 275 -6.48 24.42 4.84
CA SER A 275 -7.05 23.86 6.07
C SER A 275 -8.48 23.34 5.85
N SER A 276 -9.27 24.01 5.00
CA SER A 276 -10.65 23.66 4.66
C SER A 276 -10.77 22.98 3.29
N TYR A 277 -11.95 22.44 3.01
CA TYR A 277 -12.31 21.87 1.71
C TYR A 277 -12.23 22.92 0.59
N ASN A 278 -11.62 22.55 -0.54
CA ASN A 278 -11.54 23.39 -1.73
C ASN A 278 -11.96 22.61 -2.98
N LYS A 279 -13.11 22.98 -3.55
CA LYS A 279 -13.65 22.37 -4.77
C LYS A 279 -12.77 22.56 -6.02
N ASN A 280 -11.86 23.53 -6.01
CA ASN A 280 -10.98 23.80 -7.16
C ASN A 280 -9.89 22.73 -7.37
N VAL A 281 -9.75 21.78 -6.44
CA VAL A 281 -8.92 20.58 -6.64
C VAL A 281 -9.50 19.67 -7.72
N PHE A 282 -10.82 19.68 -7.90
CA PHE A 282 -11.51 18.92 -8.94
C PHE A 282 -11.55 19.75 -10.20
N ARG A 283 -10.61 19.57 -11.12
CA ARG A 283 -10.41 20.46 -12.26
C ARG A 283 -11.15 20.03 -13.51
N LYS A 284 -11.65 21.01 -14.24
CA LYS A 284 -12.11 20.88 -15.62
C LYS A 284 -10.94 20.65 -16.58
N VAL A 285 -11.23 20.27 -17.81
CA VAL A 285 -10.20 20.01 -18.84
C VAL A 285 -9.35 21.26 -19.09
N GLY A 286 -9.97 22.43 -19.27
CA GLY A 286 -9.23 23.68 -19.51
C GLY A 286 -8.28 24.05 -18.36
N GLU A 287 -8.73 23.85 -17.12
CA GLU A 287 -7.94 24.10 -15.91
C GLU A 287 -6.73 23.16 -15.80
N GLN A 288 -6.91 21.88 -16.15
CA GLN A 288 -5.81 20.91 -16.15
C GLN A 288 -4.81 21.20 -17.29
N LYS A 289 -5.29 21.61 -18.48
CA LYS A 289 -4.40 22.05 -19.57
C LYS A 289 -3.52 23.22 -19.16
N ALA A 290 -4.07 24.20 -18.45
CA ALA A 290 -3.30 25.34 -17.96
C ALA A 290 -2.14 24.91 -17.03
N ILE A 291 -2.36 23.90 -16.20
CA ILE A 291 -1.30 23.32 -15.34
C ILE A 291 -0.23 22.63 -16.18
N LEU A 292 -0.63 21.74 -17.11
CA LEU A 292 0.31 21.03 -17.97
C LEU A 292 1.13 22.00 -18.84
N LYS A 293 0.49 23.04 -19.38
CA LYS A 293 1.14 24.11 -20.14
C LYS A 293 2.25 24.76 -19.35
N LYS A 294 1.98 25.10 -18.08
CA LYS A 294 2.98 25.68 -17.17
C LYS A 294 4.07 24.68 -16.82
N ALA A 295 3.71 23.43 -16.51
CA ALA A 295 4.65 22.38 -16.15
C ALA A 295 5.64 22.04 -17.28
N TYR A 296 5.19 22.13 -18.53
CA TYR A 296 6.00 21.86 -19.72
C TYR A 296 6.58 23.10 -20.40
N ASN A 297 6.36 24.30 -19.84
CA ASN A 297 6.80 25.56 -20.42
C ASN A 297 6.33 25.74 -21.89
N LEU A 298 5.08 25.39 -22.18
CA LEU A 298 4.49 25.45 -23.52
C LEU A 298 3.91 26.84 -23.80
N SER A 299 4.10 27.33 -25.02
CA SER A 299 3.53 28.62 -25.46
C SER A 299 2.04 28.52 -25.84
N SER A 300 1.55 27.32 -26.21
CA SER A 300 0.17 27.07 -26.63
C SER A 300 -0.35 25.69 -26.21
N ASP A 301 -1.66 25.50 -26.33
CA ASP A 301 -2.34 24.26 -25.95
C ASP A 301 -2.35 23.22 -27.08
N LYS A 302 -1.73 23.52 -28.23
CA LYS A 302 -1.71 22.64 -29.41
C LYS A 302 -1.17 21.24 -29.09
N GLU A 303 -0.22 21.16 -28.17
CA GLU A 303 0.39 19.90 -27.73
C GLU A 303 -0.36 19.21 -26.58
N LEU A 304 -1.44 19.83 -26.09
CA LEU A 304 -2.28 19.35 -24.99
C LEU A 304 -3.68 19.01 -25.53
N ASP A 305 -3.72 18.28 -26.64
CA ASP A 305 -4.98 17.80 -27.19
C ASP A 305 -5.60 16.76 -26.23
N PHE A 306 -6.83 17.05 -25.80
CA PHE A 306 -7.60 16.17 -24.93
C PHE A 306 -7.90 14.82 -25.61
N ASN A 307 -7.95 14.80 -26.95
CA ASN A 307 -8.09 13.57 -27.73
C ASN A 307 -6.85 12.68 -27.68
N ASN A 308 -5.71 13.17 -27.18
CA ASN A 308 -4.53 12.34 -26.96
C ASN A 308 -4.44 11.84 -25.52
N TRP A 309 -5.29 12.32 -24.61
CA TRP A 309 -5.25 11.88 -23.22
C TRP A 309 -5.67 10.42 -23.10
N GLN A 310 -5.07 9.75 -22.14
CA GLN A 310 -5.19 8.31 -21.93
C GLN A 310 -5.57 7.99 -20.49
N ILE A 311 -6.06 6.77 -20.28
CA ILE A 311 -6.27 6.18 -18.96
C ILE A 311 -5.44 4.91 -18.82
N TYR A 312 -4.98 4.67 -17.61
CA TYR A 312 -4.49 3.37 -17.17
C TYR A 312 -5.60 2.63 -16.42
N GLU A 313 -5.93 1.42 -16.86
CA GLU A 313 -6.83 0.55 -16.11
C GLU A 313 -6.15 -0.17 -14.96
N ASN A 314 -4.82 -0.23 -14.95
CA ASN A 314 -4.07 -0.86 -13.87
C ASN A 314 -3.98 -0.03 -12.59
N ARG A 315 -4.01 -0.71 -11.45
CA ARG A 315 -4.17 -0.16 -10.11
C ARG A 315 -2.82 0.07 -9.43
N TYR A 316 -1.86 -0.84 -9.59
CA TYR A 316 -0.64 -0.91 -8.78
C TYR A 316 0.67 -0.66 -9.55
N ASN A 317 0.74 -1.14 -10.80
CA ASN A 317 1.88 -1.09 -11.72
C ASN A 317 3.11 -1.89 -11.29
N TYR A 318 2.94 -3.20 -11.11
CA TYR A 318 4.07 -4.12 -10.88
C TYR A 318 4.01 -5.29 -11.87
N PRO A 319 5.12 -6.01 -12.11
CA PRO A 319 5.21 -7.00 -13.20
C PRO A 319 4.12 -8.07 -13.19
N GLU A 320 3.74 -8.58 -12.01
CA GLU A 320 2.73 -9.64 -11.87
C GLU A 320 1.31 -9.11 -11.63
N GLU A 321 1.05 -7.81 -11.84
CA GLU A 321 -0.31 -7.26 -11.79
C GLU A 321 -1.19 -7.82 -12.92
N TRP A 322 -0.58 -8.18 -14.05
CA TRP A 322 -1.29 -8.63 -15.25
C TRP A 322 -0.79 -9.97 -15.74
N THR A 323 -1.71 -10.73 -16.34
CA THR A 323 -1.40 -11.95 -17.09
C THR A 323 -0.83 -11.65 -18.47
N TYR A 324 -1.03 -10.42 -18.98
CA TYR A 324 -0.59 -9.96 -20.30
C TYR A 324 0.45 -8.84 -20.17
N ASN A 325 1.45 -8.85 -21.06
CA ASN A 325 2.66 -8.01 -20.98
C ASN A 325 2.44 -6.50 -21.23
N THR A 326 1.20 -6.02 -21.38
CA THR A 326 0.94 -4.61 -21.68
C THR A 326 -0.08 -4.00 -20.72
N PRO A 327 0.19 -2.82 -20.13
CA PRO A 327 -0.84 -2.08 -19.44
C PRO A 327 -1.95 -1.74 -20.44
N TYR A 328 -3.20 -2.02 -20.09
CA TYR A 328 -4.35 -1.57 -20.87
C TYR A 328 -4.46 -0.05 -20.78
N ILE A 329 -3.78 0.60 -21.73
CA ILE A 329 -3.85 2.02 -21.97
C ILE A 329 -4.95 2.24 -22.99
N TYR A 330 -5.96 3.04 -22.62
CA TYR A 330 -6.97 3.46 -23.56
C TYR A 330 -6.89 4.95 -23.78
N GLN A 331 -7.03 5.36 -25.02
CA GLN A 331 -7.35 6.75 -25.32
C GLN A 331 -8.70 7.07 -24.65
N LEU A 332 -8.71 8.13 -23.84
CA LEU A 332 -9.78 8.48 -22.90
C LEU A 332 -11.10 8.72 -23.63
N TYR A 333 -11.10 9.51 -24.71
CA TYR A 333 -12.30 9.83 -25.48
C TYR A 333 -12.99 8.58 -26.03
N SER A 334 -12.21 7.70 -26.66
CA SER A 334 -12.65 6.44 -27.24
C SER A 334 -13.17 5.51 -26.15
N TRP A 335 -12.49 5.46 -25.00
CA TRP A 335 -12.96 4.70 -23.84
C TRP A 335 -14.32 5.22 -23.33
N MET A 336 -14.49 6.54 -23.22
CA MET A 336 -15.75 7.13 -22.79
C MET A 336 -16.90 6.82 -23.75
N VAL A 337 -16.67 6.97 -25.06
CA VAL A 337 -17.67 6.69 -26.09
C VAL A 337 -18.11 5.24 -26.02
N ARG A 338 -17.16 4.28 -25.96
CA ARG A 338 -17.47 2.85 -25.86
C ARG A 338 -18.27 2.49 -24.61
N ASN A 339 -17.94 3.12 -23.48
CA ASN A 339 -18.56 2.82 -22.19
C ASN A 339 -19.79 3.69 -21.87
N ARG A 340 -20.23 4.54 -22.81
CA ARG A 340 -21.30 5.54 -22.58
C ARG A 340 -21.07 6.35 -21.30
N ALA A 341 -19.80 6.58 -20.95
CA ALA A 341 -19.42 7.36 -19.79
C ALA A 341 -19.56 8.83 -20.16
N CYS A 342 -20.75 9.39 -19.96
CA CYS A 342 -21.06 10.76 -20.35
C CYS A 342 -20.22 11.83 -19.61
N CYS A 343 -19.90 12.86 -20.40
CA CYS A 343 -19.44 14.23 -20.11
C CYS A 343 -18.24 14.43 -19.15
N PHE A 344 -17.09 14.81 -19.72
CA PHE A 344 -16.06 15.54 -18.97
C PHE A 344 -16.54 16.95 -18.66
N ALA A 345 -16.15 17.47 -17.51
CA ALA A 345 -16.35 18.88 -17.21
C ALA A 345 -15.37 19.70 -18.05
N GLU A 346 -15.88 20.40 -19.07
CA GLU A 346 -15.10 21.27 -19.96
C GLU A 346 -14.59 22.54 -19.27
#